data_AF-A0A2E1WAQ1-F1
#
_entry.id   AF-A0A2E1WAQ1-F1
#
_cell.length_a   1.000
_cell.length_b   1.000
_cell.length_c   1.000
_cell.angle_alpha   90.00
_cell.angle_beta   90.00
_cell.angle_gamma   90.00
#
_symmetry.space_group_name_H-M   'P 1'
#
loop_
_entity.id
_entity.type
_entity.pdbx_description
1 polymer ?
#
loop_
_entity_poly.entity_id
_entity_poly.type
_entity_poly.pdbx_seq_one_letter_code
_entity_poly.pdbx_strand_id
1 'polypeptide(L)' 'MDANIEVNASNCVCYWIIEEPSGSKSVGRCKKCGKTKEFFNYTDTSVWSSEYNYDNLSE' A
#
# COMPACT_ATOMS: atom_id res chain seq x y z
N MET A 1 -26.34 11.55 10.91
CA MET A 1 -26.17 10.51 11.95
C MET A 1 -25.32 9.42 11.33
N ASP A 2 -24.04 9.35 11.68
CA ASP A 2 -23.14 8.36 11.10
C ASP A 2 -23.48 7.00 11.70
N ALA A 3 -24.17 6.18 10.91
CA ALA A 3 -24.45 4.80 11.27
C ALA A 3 -23.10 4.10 11.52
N ASN A 4 -22.93 3.53 12.70
CA ASN A 4 -21.84 2.60 13.00
C ASN A 4 -22.06 1.32 12.18
N ILE A 5 -21.73 1.40 10.89
CA ILE A 5 -21.72 0.26 9.98
C ILE A 5 -20.54 -0.60 10.44
N GLU A 6 -20.85 -1.74 11.03
CA GLU A 6 -19.85 -2.77 11.29
C GLU A 6 -19.22 -3.18 9.95
N VAL A 7 -18.01 -2.68 9.69
CA VAL A 7 -17.33 -2.91 8.42
C VAL A 7 -16.84 -4.35 8.41
N ASN A 8 -17.56 -5.19 7.67
CA ASN A 8 -17.16 -6.58 7.52
C ASN A 8 -15.80 -6.67 6.81
N ALA A 9 -15.00 -7.65 7.22
CA ALA A 9 -13.66 -7.84 6.71
C ALA A 9 -13.69 -8.04 5.17
N SER A 10 -14.72 -8.69 4.63
CA SER A 10 -14.83 -9.03 3.20
C SER A 10 -15.02 -7.83 2.26
N ASN A 11 -15.68 -6.75 2.68
CA ASN A 11 -16.02 -5.59 1.83
C ASN A 11 -15.36 -4.28 2.27
N CYS A 12 -14.39 -4.34 3.19
CA CYS A 12 -13.70 -3.16 3.71
C CYS A 12 -12.74 -2.54 2.69
N VAL A 13 -12.97 -1.26 2.35
CA VAL A 13 -11.92 -0.40 1.79
C VAL A 13 -10.93 -0.04 2.91
N CYS A 14 -9.80 -0.73 2.93
CA CYS A 14 -8.91 -0.73 4.07
C CYS A 14 -8.04 0.54 4.12
N TYR A 15 -8.16 1.29 5.21
CA TYR A 15 -7.20 2.31 5.62
C TYR A 15 -6.18 1.67 6.56
N TRP A 16 -4.93 1.54 6.10
CA TRP A 16 -3.87 0.81 6.79
C TRP A 16 -3.08 1.72 7.72
N ILE A 17 -2.97 1.31 8.99
CA ILE A 17 -2.00 1.86 9.94
C ILE A 17 -0.81 0.90 9.92
N ILE A 18 0.31 1.35 9.36
CA ILE A 18 1.53 0.54 9.24
C ILE A 18 2.40 0.79 10.47
N GLU A 19 2.83 -0.29 11.11
CA GLU A 19 3.69 -0.25 12.29
C GLU A 19 5.12 0.18 11.94
N GLU A 20 5.93 0.43 12.97
CA GLU A 20 7.33 0.79 12.82
C GLU A 20 8.10 -0.27 12.00
N PRO A 21 9.10 0.14 11.21
CA PRO A 21 9.87 -0.78 10.38
C PRO A 21 10.55 -1.88 11.19
N SER A 22 10.26 -3.14 10.84
CA SER A 22 10.95 -4.33 11.36
C SER A 22 11.71 -5.01 10.22
N GLY A 23 12.76 -4.35 9.75
CA GLY A 23 13.57 -4.80 8.63
C GLY A 23 12.90 -4.54 7.27
N SER A 24 12.91 -5.55 6.39
CA SER A 24 12.49 -5.44 4.99
C SER A 24 10.97 -5.31 4.81
N LYS A 25 10.19 -5.64 5.86
CA LYS A 25 8.74 -5.58 5.87
C LYS A 25 8.22 -4.90 7.14
N SER A 26 7.02 -4.33 7.03
CA SER A 26 6.21 -3.86 8.17
C SER A 26 4.84 -4.51 8.15
N VAL A 27 4.27 -4.70 9.33
CA VAL A 27 2.88 -5.16 9.47
C VAL A 27 1.96 -3.94 9.53
N GLY A 28 0.86 -3.99 8.79
CA GLY A 28 -0.18 -2.97 8.87
C GLY A 28 -1.51 -3.58 9.31
N ARG A 29 -2.26 -2.81 10.12
CA ARG A 29 -3.62 -3.15 10.56
C ARG A 29 -4.63 -2.16 10.01
N CYS A 30 -5.75 -2.66 9.48
CA CYS A 30 -6.82 -1.79 9.02
C CYS A 30 -7.54 -1.14 10.21
N LYS A 31 -7.62 0.20 10.22
CA LYS A 31 -8.32 0.96 11.27
C LYS A 31 -9.81 0.64 11.37
N LYS A 32 -10.43 0.16 10.28
CA LYS A 32 -11.88 -0.10 10.19
C LYS A 32 -12.23 -1.55 10.54
N CYS A 33 -11.68 -2.52 9.80
CA CYS A 33 -12.06 -3.93 9.94
C CYS A 33 -11.03 -4.78 10.72
N GLY A 34 -9.90 -4.21 11.11
CA GLY A 34 -8.89 -4.91 11.90
C GLY A 34 -8.04 -5.95 11.16
N LYS A 35 -8.26 -6.19 9.85
CA LYS A 35 -7.40 -7.06 9.02
C LYS A 35 -5.93 -6.67 9.13
N THR A 36 -5.03 -7.64 8.98
CA THR A 36 -3.58 -7.43 8.92
C THR A 36 -3.03 -7.73 7.53
N LYS A 37 -1.96 -7.04 7.13
CA LYS A 37 -1.24 -7.25 5.87
C LYS A 37 0.24 -6.85 6.04
N GLU A 38 1.15 -7.56 5.36
CA GLU A 38 2.56 -7.17 5.26
C GLU A 38 2.80 -6.17 4.12
N PHE A 39 3.67 -5.20 4.35
CA PHE A 39 4.13 -4.20 3.39
C PHE A 39 5.64 -4.25 3.29
N PHE A 40 6.20 -4.20 2.07
CA PHE A 40 7.64 -4.06 1.89
C PHE A 40 8.06 -2.61 2.10
N ASN A 41 9.23 -2.41 2.72
CA ASN A 41 9.79 -1.09 3.01
C ASN A 41 10.67 -0.55 1.86
N TYR A 42 10.60 -1.17 0.69
CA TYR A 42 11.32 -0.80 -0.51
C TYR A 42 10.43 -1.03 -1.73
N THR A 43 10.74 -0.31 -2.81
CA THR A 43 10.16 -0.53 -4.13
C THR A 43 11.15 -1.30 -4.99
N ASP A 44 10.69 -2.25 -5.79
CA ASP A 44 11.56 -3.02 -6.70
C ASP A 44 12.08 -2.18 -7.88
N THR A 45 11.53 -0.98 -8.07
CA THR A 45 11.92 -0.03 -9.11
C THR A 45 12.51 1.23 -8.51
N SER A 46 13.54 1.77 -9.17
CA SER A 46 14.00 3.13 -8.90
C SER A 46 12.91 4.08 -9.38
N VAL A 47 12.17 4.68 -8.45
CA VAL A 47 11.09 5.64 -8.75
C VAL A 47 11.61 6.88 -9.48
N TRP A 48 12.94 7.07 -9.50
CA TRP A 48 13.63 8.16 -10.18
C TRP A 48 14.22 7.79 -11.54
N SER A 49 14.24 6.51 -11.93
CA SER A 49 14.63 6.12 -13.29
C SER A 49 13.43 6.22 -14.22
N SER A 50 12.95 7.44 -14.43
CA SER A 50 12.21 7.75 -15.64
C SER A 50 13.20 7.79 -16.80
N GLU A 51 13.68 6.62 -17.23
CA GLU A 51 14.14 6.50 -18.61
C GLU A 51 12.88 6.52 -19.49
N TYR A 52 12.30 7.71 -19.65
CA TYR A 52 11.55 7.99 -20.87
C TYR A 52 12.58 7.96 -22.00
N ASN A 53 12.80 6.77 -22.55
CA ASN A 53 13.52 6.59 -23.80
C ASN A 53 12.69 7.25 -24.91
N TYR A 54 12.94 8.53 -25.18
CA TYR A 54 12.43 9.24 -26.36
C TYR A 54 13.19 8.86 -27.64
N ASP A 55 14.27 8.07 -27.54
CA ASP A 55 15.16 7.73 -28.66
C ASP A 55 14.67 6.56 -29.54
N ASN A 56 13.41 6.12 -29.42
CA ASN A 56 12.84 5.07 -30.30
C ASN A 56 11.59 5.52 -31.07
N LEU A 57 11.37 6.83 -31.27
CA LEU A 57 10.34 7.37 -32.18
C LEU A 57 10.92 8.04 -33.44
N SER A 58 12.20 7.84 -33.73
CA SER A 58 12.77 8.17 -35.03
C SER A 58 13.55 6.98 -35.57
N GLU A 59 12.84 6.03 -36.16
CA GLU A 59 13.12 5.43 -37.47
C GLU A 59 11.97 4.52 -37.91
#